data_AF-A0A242BTY2-F1
#
_entry.id   AF-A0A242BTY2-F1
#
_cell.length_a   1.000
_cell.length_b   1.000
_cell.length_c   1.000
_cell.angle_alpha   90.00
_cell.angle_beta   90.00
_cell.angle_gamma   90.00
#
_symmetry.space_group_name_H-M   'P 1'
#
loop_
_entity.id
_entity.type
_entity.pdbx_description
1 polymer ?
#
loop_
_entity_poly.entity_id
_entity_poly.type
_entity_poly.pdbx_seq_one_letter_code
_entity_poly.pdbx_strand_id
1 'polypeptide(L)'
;MAFGNEETTLQNFDKTIKDEVFIEVTGISLDDFRVLRDEYEFFDEVVFNQSIKEFINLKDKLSNYFDKNQEDIFDYIPLQRTNQVYTPRKVVVAMLDSLATDDPNIFRDKDKTFSDLYMKSGLYITEIVKRLYVGLENVIPDHQSRLRHILENQVYGFAPSEIIYHIAKNFIEQENQSEQALQEEFIFDAIEINA
;
A
#
# COMPACT_ATOMS: atom_id res chain seq x y z
N MET A 1 -1.40 6.86 -5.59
CA MET A 1 -0.45 5.94 -6.26
C MET A 1 0.91 6.09 -5.61
N ALA A 2 1.90 5.26 -5.94
CA ALA A 2 3.27 5.45 -5.44
C ALA A 2 3.89 6.78 -5.91
N PHE A 3 3.72 7.14 -7.19
CA PHE A 3 4.36 8.33 -7.78
C PHE A 3 3.42 9.25 -8.59
N GLY A 4 2.10 9.18 -8.35
CA GLY A 4 1.09 9.95 -9.10
C GLY A 4 -0.14 10.35 -8.28
N ASN A 5 -0.80 11.42 -8.74
CA ASN A 5 -1.95 12.08 -8.13
C ASN A 5 -2.95 12.57 -9.20
N GLU A 6 -4.00 13.28 -8.79
CA GLU A 6 -5.06 13.77 -9.70
C GLU A 6 -4.57 14.72 -10.80
N GLU A 7 -3.44 15.37 -10.57
CA GLU A 7 -2.80 16.30 -11.50
C GLU A 7 -1.84 15.59 -12.47
N THR A 8 -1.65 14.28 -12.32
CA THR A 8 -0.75 13.51 -13.18
C THR A 8 -1.31 13.38 -14.59
N THR A 9 -0.52 13.80 -15.57
CA THR A 9 -0.80 13.75 -17.01
C THR A 9 0.41 13.21 -17.76
N LEU A 10 0.22 12.86 -19.04
CA LEU A 10 1.29 12.39 -19.92
C LEU A 10 2.49 13.37 -19.98
N GLN A 11 2.25 14.68 -19.86
CA GLN A 11 3.29 15.73 -19.92
C GLN A 11 4.07 15.94 -18.63
N ASN A 12 3.59 15.43 -17.49
CA ASN A 12 4.25 15.62 -16.20
C ASN A 12 4.59 14.30 -15.49
N PHE A 13 4.16 13.16 -16.02
CA PHE A 13 4.37 11.84 -15.45
C PHE A 13 5.85 11.53 -15.17
N ASP A 14 6.76 11.99 -16.03
CA ASP A 14 8.20 11.77 -15.91
C ASP A 14 8.91 12.73 -14.95
N LYS A 15 8.20 13.68 -14.32
CA LYS A 15 8.81 14.73 -13.49
C LYS A 15 8.98 14.34 -12.02
N THR A 16 8.17 13.40 -11.53
CA THR A 16 8.12 13.00 -10.12
C THR A 16 8.77 11.64 -9.87
N ILE A 17 9.19 10.94 -10.92
CA ILE A 17 9.72 9.58 -10.87
C ILE A 17 11.23 9.62 -11.09
N LYS A 18 12.00 8.89 -10.28
CA LYS A 18 13.43 8.67 -10.52
C LYS A 18 13.63 7.67 -11.66
N ASP A 19 14.65 7.89 -12.48
CA ASP A 19 14.95 7.04 -13.63
C ASP A 19 15.16 5.56 -13.25
N GLU A 20 15.88 5.31 -12.16
CA GLU A 20 16.16 3.97 -11.62
C GLU A 20 14.88 3.19 -11.29
N VAL A 21 13.93 3.85 -10.61
CA VAL A 21 12.62 3.28 -10.26
C VAL A 21 11.78 3.04 -11.53
N PHE A 22 11.87 3.95 -12.50
CA PHE A 22 11.15 3.81 -13.76
C PHE A 22 11.66 2.60 -14.57
N ILE A 23 12.98 2.40 -14.62
CA ILE A 23 13.61 1.25 -15.27
C ILE A 23 13.23 -0.05 -14.57
N GLU A 24 13.22 -0.09 -13.23
CA GLU A 24 12.84 -1.29 -12.48
C GLU A 24 11.44 -1.81 -12.88
N VAL A 25 10.50 -0.89 -13.09
CA VAL A 25 9.10 -1.22 -13.40
C VAL A 25 8.87 -1.45 -14.90
N THR A 26 9.43 -0.60 -15.75
CA THR A 26 9.09 -0.56 -17.19
C THR A 26 10.13 -1.25 -18.08
N GLY A 27 11.36 -1.39 -17.59
CA GLY A 27 12.50 -1.91 -18.36
C GLY A 27 13.12 -0.93 -19.35
N ILE A 28 12.70 0.34 -19.38
CA ILE A 28 13.26 1.41 -20.22
C ILE A 28 13.57 2.64 -19.37
N SER A 29 14.43 3.55 -19.86
CA SER A 29 14.73 4.81 -19.17
C SER A 29 13.61 5.85 -19.39
N LEU A 30 13.61 6.90 -18.57
CA LEU A 30 12.78 8.08 -18.76
C LEU A 30 13.13 8.81 -20.05
N ASP A 31 14.37 8.75 -20.50
CA ASP A 31 14.78 9.32 -21.80
C ASP A 31 14.16 8.53 -22.96
N ASP A 32 14.16 7.20 -22.90
CA ASP A 32 13.46 6.36 -23.87
C ASP A 32 11.94 6.65 -23.86
N PHE A 33 11.36 6.82 -22.66
CA PHE A 33 9.95 7.19 -22.52
C PHE A 33 9.65 8.56 -23.15
N ARG A 34 10.51 9.56 -22.95
CA ARG A 34 10.38 10.90 -23.56
C ARG A 34 10.47 10.82 -25.08
N VAL A 35 11.38 10.02 -25.62
CA VAL A 35 11.47 9.79 -27.07
C VAL A 35 10.17 9.16 -27.59
N LEU A 36 9.62 8.14 -26.91
CA LEU A 36 8.34 7.54 -27.28
C LEU A 36 7.17 8.54 -27.22
N ARG A 37 7.15 9.41 -26.20
CA ARG A 37 6.11 10.43 -26.00
C ARG A 37 6.21 11.58 -27.00
N ASP A 38 7.39 12.17 -27.12
CA ASP A 38 7.61 13.47 -27.75
C ASP A 38 7.98 13.35 -29.24
N GLU A 39 8.72 12.29 -29.64
CA GLU A 39 9.13 12.11 -31.04
C GLU A 39 8.22 11.17 -31.81
N TYR A 40 7.84 10.04 -31.20
CA TYR A 40 7.03 9.02 -31.86
C TYR A 40 5.53 9.17 -31.64
N GLU A 41 5.10 10.11 -30.78
CA GLU A 41 3.69 10.31 -30.39
C GLU A 41 2.99 8.99 -30.05
N PHE A 42 3.71 8.08 -29.37
CA PHE A 42 3.29 6.70 -29.18
C PHE A 42 2.02 6.56 -28.33
N PHE A 43 1.75 7.54 -27.48
CA PHE A 43 0.64 7.52 -26.53
C PHE A 43 -0.52 8.40 -27.01
N ASP A 44 -1.74 7.89 -26.92
CA ASP A 44 -2.92 8.75 -26.98
C ASP A 44 -3.06 9.50 -25.65
N GLU A 45 -2.81 10.80 -25.69
CA GLU A 45 -2.85 11.67 -24.51
C GLU A 45 -4.20 11.65 -23.80
N VAL A 46 -5.30 11.66 -24.56
CA VAL A 46 -6.66 11.69 -24.00
C VAL A 46 -6.91 10.40 -23.24
N VAL A 47 -6.58 9.26 -23.84
CA VAL A 47 -6.71 7.94 -23.20
C VAL A 47 -5.80 7.83 -21.98
N PHE A 48 -4.53 8.25 -22.07
CA PHE A 48 -3.59 8.18 -20.93
C PHE A 48 -4.11 8.99 -19.74
N ASN A 49 -4.43 10.27 -19.96
CA ASN A 49 -4.87 11.19 -18.91
C ASN A 49 -6.20 10.74 -18.29
N GLN A 50 -7.13 10.20 -19.10
CA GLN A 50 -8.38 9.68 -18.62
C GLN A 50 -8.19 8.40 -17.78
N SER A 51 -7.28 7.51 -18.19
CA SER A 51 -6.96 6.28 -17.46
C SER A 51 -6.41 6.55 -16.06
N ILE A 52 -5.56 7.58 -15.91
CA ILE A 52 -5.04 8.01 -14.61
C ILE A 52 -6.18 8.48 -13.69
N LYS A 53 -7.09 9.31 -14.21
CA LYS A 53 -8.24 9.80 -13.44
C LYS A 53 -9.17 8.69 -13.01
N GLU A 54 -9.47 7.76 -13.92
CA GLU A 54 -10.31 6.60 -13.62
C GLU A 54 -9.67 5.70 -12.56
N PHE A 55 -8.36 5.47 -12.65
CA PHE A 55 -7.64 4.73 -11.63
C PHE A 55 -7.72 5.40 -10.25
N ILE A 56 -7.53 6.72 -10.17
CA ILE A 56 -7.61 7.45 -8.89
C ILE A 56 -9.02 7.41 -8.32
N ASN A 57 -10.04 7.67 -9.14
CA ASN A 57 -11.43 7.60 -8.72
C ASN A 57 -11.81 6.19 -8.23
N LEU A 58 -11.32 5.14 -8.91
CA LEU A 58 -11.54 3.76 -8.50
C LEU A 58 -10.80 3.46 -7.19
N LYS A 59 -9.55 3.91 -7.06
CA LYS A 59 -8.78 3.80 -5.82
C LYS A 59 -9.52 4.44 -4.65
N ASP A 60 -10.05 5.65 -4.81
CA ASP A 60 -10.74 6.36 -3.74
C ASP A 60 -12.12 5.77 -3.43
N LYS A 61 -12.79 5.19 -4.43
CA LYS A 61 -14.01 4.42 -4.21
C LYS A 61 -13.76 3.13 -3.42
N LEU A 62 -12.61 2.48 -3.66
CA LEU A 62 -12.22 1.21 -3.05
C LEU A 62 -11.32 1.36 -1.82
N SER A 63 -10.93 2.59 -1.46
CA SER A 63 -10.05 2.86 -0.31
C SER A 63 -10.75 2.69 1.03
N ASN A 64 -12.09 2.67 1.07
CA ASN A 64 -12.81 2.34 2.30
C ASN A 64 -12.83 0.82 2.52
N TYR A 65 -11.75 0.31 3.06
CA TYR A 65 -11.57 -1.11 3.31
C TYR A 65 -12.46 -1.66 4.43
N PHE A 66 -12.98 -0.80 5.32
CA PHE A 66 -13.96 -1.20 6.35
C PHE A 66 -15.37 -1.44 5.77
N ASP A 67 -15.61 -0.94 4.56
CA ASP A 67 -16.83 -1.25 3.85
C ASP A 67 -16.84 -2.75 3.51
N LYS A 68 -18.03 -3.37 3.54
CA LYS A 68 -18.17 -4.81 3.26
C LYS A 68 -17.96 -5.17 1.78
N ASN A 69 -17.46 -4.23 0.98
CA ASN A 69 -17.17 -4.43 -0.43
C ASN A 69 -16.09 -5.51 -0.55
N GLN A 70 -16.33 -6.48 -1.44
CA GLN A 70 -15.44 -7.63 -1.64
C GLN A 70 -14.28 -7.32 -2.60
N GLU A 71 -14.35 -6.21 -3.33
CA GLU A 71 -13.38 -5.84 -4.36
C GLU A 71 -12.26 -4.98 -3.77
N ASP A 72 -11.03 -5.31 -4.15
CA ASP A 72 -9.83 -4.57 -3.76
C ASP A 72 -9.21 -3.88 -4.99
N ILE A 73 -8.61 -2.70 -4.83
CA ILE A 73 -7.92 -2.00 -5.94
C ILE A 73 -6.83 -2.88 -6.56
N PHE A 74 -6.20 -3.76 -5.76
CA PHE A 74 -5.18 -4.69 -6.25
C PHE A 74 -5.75 -5.79 -7.16
N ASP A 75 -7.06 -6.07 -7.12
CA ASP A 75 -7.70 -7.03 -8.03
C ASP A 75 -7.74 -6.52 -9.49
N TYR A 76 -7.61 -5.20 -9.69
CA TYR A 76 -7.57 -4.56 -11.00
C TYR A 76 -6.15 -4.45 -11.58
N ILE A 77 -5.13 -4.84 -10.81
CA ILE A 77 -3.74 -4.83 -11.29
C ILE A 77 -3.47 -6.15 -12.02
N PRO A 78 -3.23 -6.14 -13.34
CA PRO A 78 -2.92 -7.35 -14.07
C PRO A 78 -1.59 -7.94 -13.59
N LEU A 79 -1.45 -9.26 -13.71
CA LEU A 79 -0.20 -9.95 -13.43
C LEU A 79 0.91 -9.37 -14.31
N GLN A 80 1.85 -8.70 -13.65
CA GLN A 80 3.03 -8.15 -14.31
C GLN A 80 4.02 -9.27 -14.64
N ARG A 81 4.95 -9.02 -15.57
CA ARG A 81 6.07 -9.94 -15.82
C ARG A 81 7.05 -10.01 -14.63
N THR A 82 6.92 -9.08 -13.69
CA THR A 82 7.60 -9.07 -12.39
C THR A 82 6.90 -10.03 -11.42
N ASN A 83 7.60 -10.54 -10.39
CA ASN A 83 7.03 -11.46 -9.37
C ASN A 83 6.01 -10.79 -8.41
N GLN A 84 5.32 -9.74 -8.87
CA GLN A 84 4.37 -8.93 -8.11
C GLN A 84 2.96 -9.55 -8.13
N VAL A 85 2.82 -10.71 -7.50
CA VAL A 85 1.51 -11.33 -7.21
C VAL A 85 0.96 -10.78 -5.90
N TYR A 86 -0.19 -10.12 -5.91
CA TYR A 86 -0.86 -9.64 -4.70
C TYR A 86 -1.71 -10.74 -4.08
N THR A 87 -1.58 -10.94 -2.76
CA THR A 87 -2.36 -11.94 -2.02
C THR A 87 -3.80 -11.44 -1.89
N PRO A 88 -4.82 -12.18 -2.35
CA PRO A 88 -6.20 -11.75 -2.20
C PRO A 88 -6.61 -11.61 -0.72
N ARG A 89 -7.41 -10.60 -0.39
CA ARG A 89 -7.88 -10.31 0.98
C ARG A 89 -8.43 -11.53 1.71
N LYS A 90 -9.30 -12.31 1.05
CA LYS A 90 -9.90 -13.52 1.64
C LYS A 90 -8.87 -14.52 2.15
N VAL A 91 -7.70 -14.60 1.50
CA VAL A 91 -6.61 -15.50 1.89
C VAL A 91 -5.89 -14.93 3.12
N VAL A 92 -5.59 -13.63 3.12
CA VAL A 92 -4.98 -12.94 4.27
C VAL A 92 -5.84 -13.10 5.53
N VAL A 93 -7.15 -12.82 5.42
CA VAL A 93 -8.10 -12.99 6.51
C VAL A 93 -8.13 -14.43 7.01
N ALA A 94 -8.26 -15.41 6.11
CA ALA A 94 -8.27 -16.82 6.50
C ALA A 94 -6.99 -17.26 7.23
N MET A 95 -5.82 -16.76 6.82
CA MET A 95 -4.54 -17.06 7.47
C MET A 95 -4.45 -16.45 8.87
N LEU A 96 -4.87 -15.20 9.05
CA LEU A 96 -4.88 -14.54 10.35
C LEU A 96 -5.94 -15.12 11.30
N ASP A 97 -7.08 -15.57 10.77
CA ASP A 97 -8.11 -16.23 11.56
C ASP A 97 -7.66 -17.63 12.02
N SER A 98 -6.91 -18.36 11.17
CA SER A 98 -6.25 -19.61 11.57
C SER A 98 -5.25 -19.35 12.71
N LEU A 99 -4.46 -18.27 12.60
CA LEU A 99 -3.51 -17.88 13.64
C LEU A 99 -4.21 -17.55 14.98
N ALA A 100 -5.35 -16.85 14.93
CA ALA A 100 -6.17 -16.57 16.11
C ALA A 100 -6.85 -17.81 16.69
N THR A 101 -7.11 -18.83 15.88
CA THR A 101 -7.66 -20.11 16.35
C THR A 101 -6.63 -20.86 17.19
N ASP A 102 -5.38 -20.86 16.75
CA ASP A 102 -4.28 -21.52 17.45
C ASP A 102 -3.84 -20.75 18.72
N ASP A 103 -3.86 -19.41 18.66
CA ASP A 103 -3.61 -18.53 19.82
C ASP A 103 -4.70 -17.44 19.93
N PRO A 104 -5.75 -17.67 20.73
CA PRO A 104 -6.85 -16.71 20.92
C PRO A 104 -6.44 -15.35 21.51
N ASN A 105 -5.23 -15.23 22.05
CA ASN A 105 -4.71 -13.99 22.63
C ASN A 105 -3.67 -13.30 21.73
N ILE A 106 -3.38 -13.82 20.53
CA ILE A 106 -2.31 -13.32 19.67
C ILE A 106 -2.46 -11.82 19.34
N PHE A 107 -3.69 -11.34 19.18
CA PHE A 107 -4.00 -9.93 18.91
C PHE A 107 -4.41 -9.13 20.15
N ARG A 108 -4.25 -9.69 21.36
CA ARG A 108 -4.61 -9.06 22.64
C ARG A 108 -3.40 -8.78 23.54
N ASP A 109 -2.21 -9.11 23.06
CA ASP A 109 -0.95 -8.91 23.77
C ASP A 109 -0.23 -7.68 23.20
N LYS A 110 0.00 -6.66 24.05
CA LYS A 110 0.68 -5.42 23.64
C LYS A 110 2.18 -5.60 23.36
N ASP A 111 2.76 -6.72 23.80
CA ASP A 111 4.20 -6.99 23.68
C ASP A 111 4.50 -7.98 22.53
N LYS A 112 3.47 -8.53 21.87
CA LYS A 112 3.64 -9.36 20.67
C LYS A 112 3.93 -8.54 19.44
N THR A 113 4.85 -9.05 18.63
CA THR A 113 5.28 -8.43 17.36
C THR A 113 4.96 -9.32 16.17
N PHE A 114 4.74 -8.69 15.02
CA PHE A 114 4.41 -9.31 13.75
C PHE A 114 5.32 -8.76 12.67
N SER A 115 5.69 -9.60 11.71
CA SER A 115 6.47 -9.17 10.56
C SER A 115 6.00 -9.79 9.25
N ASP A 116 5.87 -8.95 8.22
CA ASP A 116 5.71 -9.37 6.83
C ASP A 116 7.05 -9.17 6.09
N LEU A 117 7.74 -10.28 5.86
CA LEU A 117 9.09 -10.30 5.26
C LEU A 117 9.09 -10.15 3.74
N TYR A 118 7.93 -10.16 3.09
CA TYR A 118 7.81 -10.04 1.63
C TYR A 118 6.60 -9.19 1.28
N MET A 119 6.53 -8.03 1.93
CA MET A 119 5.41 -7.12 1.80
C MET A 119 5.30 -6.64 0.36
N LYS A 120 4.06 -6.56 -0.13
CA LYS A 120 3.72 -5.98 -1.44
C LYS A 120 2.75 -4.81 -1.25
N SER A 121 1.48 -5.11 -1.04
CA SER A 121 0.45 -4.09 -0.82
C SER A 121 0.41 -3.54 0.61
N GLY A 122 1.02 -4.20 1.59
CA GLY A 122 0.83 -3.89 3.01
C GLY A 122 -0.40 -4.56 3.64
N LEU A 123 -1.13 -5.40 2.89
CA LEU A 123 -2.41 -5.99 3.30
C LEU A 123 -2.35 -6.81 4.60
N TYR A 124 -1.30 -7.61 4.80
CA TYR A 124 -1.11 -8.34 6.06
C TYR A 124 -0.94 -7.40 7.24
N ILE A 125 -0.09 -6.39 7.10
CA ILE A 125 0.17 -5.40 8.15
C ILE A 125 -1.13 -4.66 8.50
N THR A 126 -1.86 -4.15 7.51
CA THR A 126 -3.16 -3.49 7.72
C THR A 126 -4.14 -4.38 8.48
N GLU A 127 -4.28 -5.65 8.09
CA GLU A 127 -5.20 -6.60 8.74
C GLU A 127 -4.77 -6.97 10.17
N ILE A 128 -3.47 -7.00 10.45
CA ILE A 128 -2.91 -7.21 11.79
C ILE A 128 -3.15 -5.97 12.66
N VAL A 129 -2.88 -4.76 12.14
CA VAL A 129 -3.12 -3.49 12.83
C VAL A 129 -4.57 -3.40 13.27
N LYS A 130 -5.54 -3.69 12.38
CA LYS A 130 -6.98 -3.68 12.71
C LYS A 130 -7.33 -4.63 13.86
N ARG A 131 -6.79 -5.85 13.83
CA ARG A 131 -7.03 -6.85 14.89
C ARG A 131 -6.42 -6.43 16.23
N LEU A 132 -5.19 -5.92 16.22
CA LEU A 132 -4.53 -5.38 17.43
C LEU A 132 -5.25 -4.15 17.97
N TYR A 133 -5.72 -3.26 17.09
CA TYR A 133 -6.42 -2.04 17.48
C TYR A 133 -7.71 -2.33 18.23
N VAL A 134 -8.48 -3.33 17.80
CA VAL A 134 -9.65 -3.83 18.54
C VAL A 134 -9.22 -4.63 19.78
N GLY A 135 -8.25 -5.53 19.64
CA GLY A 135 -7.85 -6.44 20.72
C GLY A 135 -7.22 -5.76 21.93
N LEU A 136 -6.58 -4.61 21.75
CA LEU A 136 -5.89 -3.84 22.79
C LEU A 136 -6.75 -2.75 23.42
N GLU A 137 -8.04 -2.67 23.11
CA GLU A 137 -8.93 -1.61 23.61
C GLU A 137 -8.96 -1.47 25.13
N ASN A 138 -8.96 -2.60 25.84
CA ASN A 138 -8.95 -2.60 27.29
C ASN A 138 -7.58 -2.33 27.91
N VAL A 139 -6.50 -2.46 27.13
CA VAL A 139 -5.10 -2.33 27.59
C VAL A 139 -4.59 -0.91 27.34
N ILE A 140 -4.89 -0.35 26.17
CA ILE A 140 -4.54 1.02 25.77
C ILE A 140 -5.82 1.73 25.31
N PRO A 141 -6.64 2.27 26.23
CA PRO A 141 -7.96 2.82 25.89
C PRO A 141 -7.91 4.03 24.96
N ASP A 142 -6.84 4.83 25.03
CA ASP A 142 -6.66 5.99 24.15
C ASP A 142 -6.35 5.53 22.71
N HIS A 143 -7.18 5.94 21.75
CA HIS A 143 -7.11 5.53 20.35
C HIS A 143 -5.77 5.90 19.70
N GLN A 144 -5.30 7.12 19.92
CA GLN A 144 -4.06 7.62 19.32
C GLN A 144 -2.84 6.87 19.87
N SER A 145 -2.77 6.74 21.20
CA SER A 145 -1.69 6.02 21.87
C SER A 145 -1.68 4.54 21.47
N ARG A 146 -2.85 3.93 21.26
CA ARG A 146 -2.95 2.54 20.81
C ARG A 146 -2.42 2.34 19.41
N LEU A 147 -2.88 3.17 18.46
CA LEU A 147 -2.43 3.07 17.08
C LEU A 147 -0.92 3.32 16.98
N ARG A 148 -0.42 4.35 17.67
CA ARG A 148 1.02 4.63 17.77
C ARG A 148 1.80 3.43 18.30
N HIS A 149 1.34 2.86 19.42
CA HIS A 149 2.00 1.69 20.02
C HIS A 149 2.08 0.52 19.04
N ILE A 150 0.99 0.23 18.32
CA ILE A 150 0.93 -0.85 17.34
C ILE A 150 1.93 -0.59 16.20
N LEU A 151 1.89 0.59 15.58
CA LEU A 151 2.71 0.92 14.41
C LEU A 151 4.20 1.02 14.74
N GLU A 152 4.56 1.55 15.90
CA GLU A 152 5.97 1.73 16.29
C GLU A 152 6.60 0.47 16.92
N ASN A 153 5.80 -0.37 17.61
CA ASN A 153 6.35 -1.42 18.46
C ASN A 153 5.85 -2.83 18.14
N GLN A 154 4.82 -3.01 17.29
CA GLN A 154 4.22 -4.34 17.08
C GLN A 154 4.22 -4.82 15.65
N VAL A 155 4.29 -3.95 14.63
CA VAL A 155 4.21 -4.39 13.22
C VAL A 155 5.43 -3.94 12.42
N TYR A 156 5.99 -4.87 11.65
CA TYR A 156 7.20 -4.64 10.85
C TYR A 156 7.02 -5.16 9.43
N GLY A 157 7.19 -4.30 8.43
CA GLY A 157 7.11 -4.67 7.01
C GLY A 157 8.47 -4.58 6.32
N PHE A 158 8.79 -5.57 5.51
CA PHE A 158 9.95 -5.54 4.62
C PHE A 158 9.49 -5.36 3.17
N ALA A 159 9.92 -4.26 2.55
CA ALA A 159 9.63 -3.95 1.15
C ALA A 159 10.90 -4.17 0.29
N PRO A 160 10.84 -5.02 -0.75
CA PRO A 160 12.02 -5.37 -1.54
C PRO A 160 12.47 -4.29 -2.53
N SER A 161 11.69 -3.24 -2.75
CA SER A 161 12.09 -2.09 -3.57
C SER A 161 11.35 -0.81 -3.18
N GLU A 162 11.90 0.35 -3.57
CA GLU A 162 11.34 1.68 -3.31
C GLU A 162 9.88 1.80 -3.75
N ILE A 163 9.54 1.27 -4.94
CA ILE A 163 8.16 1.27 -5.45
C ILE A 163 7.21 0.49 -4.53
N ILE A 164 7.63 -0.69 -4.04
CA ILE A 164 6.82 -1.51 -3.14
C ILE A 164 6.69 -0.84 -1.76
N TYR A 165 7.76 -0.22 -1.28
CA TYR A 165 7.75 0.59 -0.05
C TYR A 165 6.66 1.67 -0.13
N HIS A 166 6.65 2.47 -1.20
CA HIS A 166 5.66 3.52 -1.36
C HIS A 166 4.24 3.00 -1.57
N ILE A 167 4.05 1.87 -2.26
CA ILE A 167 2.73 1.23 -2.39
C ILE A 167 2.20 0.81 -1.01
N ALA A 168 3.01 0.07 -0.24
CA ALA A 168 2.61 -0.43 1.07
C ALA A 168 2.39 0.68 2.09
N LYS A 169 3.30 1.66 2.14
CA LYS A 169 3.19 2.83 3.02
C LYS A 169 1.91 3.61 2.74
N ASN A 170 1.67 3.99 1.48
CA ASN A 170 0.48 4.74 1.10
C ASN A 170 -0.80 3.96 1.38
N PHE A 171 -0.77 2.63 1.23
CA PHE A 171 -1.91 1.77 1.57
C PHE A 171 -2.18 1.78 3.08
N ILE A 172 -1.17 1.52 3.91
CA ILE A 172 -1.31 1.50 5.37
C ILE A 172 -1.72 2.88 5.92
N GLU A 173 -1.15 3.96 5.40
CA GLU A 173 -1.46 5.33 5.85
C GLU A 173 -2.88 5.80 5.46
N GLN A 174 -3.32 5.52 4.22
CA GLN A 174 -4.69 5.85 3.79
C GLN A 174 -5.74 5.16 4.68
N GLU A 175 -5.47 3.92 5.09
CA GLU A 175 -6.33 3.16 5.98
C GLU A 175 -6.43 3.78 7.37
N ASN A 176 -5.29 4.15 7.96
CA ASN A 176 -5.25 4.72 9.30
C ASN A 176 -5.88 6.13 9.36
N GLN A 177 -5.77 6.91 8.27
CA GLN A 177 -6.45 8.21 8.14
C GLN A 177 -7.98 8.07 8.07
N SER A 178 -8.50 6.97 7.52
CA SER A 178 -9.95 6.72 7.45
C SER A 178 -10.59 6.43 8.82
N GLU A 179 -9.82 5.87 9.77
CA GLU A 179 -10.26 5.69 11.17
C GLU A 179 -10.20 6.99 12.00
N GLN A 180 -9.46 8.00 11.53
CA GLN A 180 -9.17 9.21 12.30
C GLN A 180 -9.29 10.46 11.43
N ALA A 181 -10.43 11.16 11.55
CA ALA A 181 -10.42 12.60 11.39
C ALA A 181 -9.57 13.18 12.53
N LEU A 182 -8.24 13.32 12.34
CA LEU A 182 -7.36 14.29 13.01
C LEU A 182 -5.91 14.15 12.51
N GLN A 183 -5.33 15.30 12.24
CA GLN A 183 -4.00 15.60 11.71
C GLN A 183 -2.86 15.05 12.58
N GLU A 184 -2.04 14.14 12.04
CA GLU A 184 -0.57 14.10 12.18
C GLU A 184 -0.02 13.00 11.25
N GLU A 185 1.08 13.27 10.53
CA GLU A 185 1.76 12.30 9.65
C GLU A 185 2.40 11.19 10.51
N PHE A 186 1.77 10.03 10.59
CA PHE A 186 2.40 8.83 11.14
C PHE A 186 3.32 8.22 10.09
N ILE A 187 4.63 8.18 10.35
CA ILE A 187 5.61 7.57 9.45
C ILE A 187 5.68 6.07 9.77
N PHE A 188 5.18 5.23 8.86
CA PHE A 188 5.52 3.82 8.88
C PHE A 188 6.94 3.64 8.31
N ASP A 189 7.88 3.26 9.18
CA ASP A 189 9.25 2.94 8.79
C ASP A 189 9.34 1.45 8.38
N ALA A 190 8.96 1.16 7.13
CA ALA A 190 9.40 -0.08 6.51
C ALA A 190 10.89 0.02 6.15
N ILE A 191 11.65 -1.04 6.46
CA ILE A 191 13.09 -1.07 6.18
C ILE A 191 13.29 -1.43 4.70
N GLU A 192 13.96 -0.55 3.96
CA GLU A 192 14.48 -0.83 2.62
C GLU A 192 15.86 -1.51 2.74
N ILE A 193 16.04 -2.67 2.11
CA ILE A 193 17.39 -3.26 1.95
C ILE A 193 17.86 -2.91 0.55
N ASN A 194 18.84 -2.01 0.47
CA ASN A 194 19.71 -1.90 -0.70
C ASN A 194 20.60 -3.15 -0.72
N ALA A 195 20.23 -4.12 -1.55
CA ALA A 195 21.04 -5.31 -1.83
C ALA A 195 22.10 -5.00 -2.90
#